data_AF-A0A0Q6K3B0-F1
#
_entry.id   AF-A0A0Q6K3B0-F1
#
_cell.length_a   1.000
_cell.length_b   1.000
_cell.length_c   1.000
_cell.angle_alpha   90.00
_cell.angle_beta   90.00
_cell.angle_gamma   90.00
#
_symmetry.space_group_name_H-M   'P 1'
#
loop_
_entity.id
_entity.type
_entity.pdbx_description
1 polymer ?
#
loop_
_entity_poly.entity_id
_entity_poly.type
_entity_poly.pdbx_seq_one_letter_code
_entity_poly.pdbx_strand_id
1 'polypeptide(L)'
;MNDPGNTEKREVGRWAKRRVENSHLPFRRRERALRSFRQIKTPQKFASVHANVHNHFSLERHLPDRQPFKDQGSAALAKWQNLASRAASVKDRRTSCGERFALD
;
A
#
# COMPACT_ATOMS: atom_id res chain seq x y z
N MET A 1 4.90 -19.38 46.99
CA MET A 1 3.88 -20.39 46.61
C MET A 1 2.92 -19.73 45.64
N ASN A 2 2.94 -20.24 44.41
CA ASN A 2 2.11 -19.78 43.29
C ASN A 2 0.75 -20.44 43.40
N ASP A 3 -0.33 -19.66 43.28
CA ASP A 3 -1.43 -20.01 42.36
C ASP A 3 -2.47 -18.88 42.31
N PRO A 4 -2.50 -18.03 41.27
CA PRO A 4 -3.75 -17.38 40.90
C PRO A 4 -4.59 -18.43 40.18
N GLY A 5 -5.43 -19.14 40.94
CA GLY A 5 -6.31 -20.23 40.50
C GLY A 5 -7.38 -19.80 39.48
N ASN A 6 -6.96 -19.38 38.28
CA ASN A 6 -7.84 -19.06 37.16
C ASN A 6 -7.14 -19.16 35.78
N THR A 7 -6.14 -20.04 35.65
CA THR A 7 -5.38 -20.24 34.41
C THR A 7 -6.21 -20.85 33.27
N GLU A 8 -7.33 -21.51 33.58
CA GLU A 8 -8.11 -22.30 32.60
C GLU A 8 -9.38 -21.63 32.05
N LYS A 9 -9.79 -20.46 32.54
CA LYS A 9 -11.11 -19.86 32.15
C LYS A 9 -11.05 -18.42 31.67
N ARG A 10 -9.96 -18.00 31.04
CA ARG A 10 -10.06 -16.89 30.09
C ARG A 10 -10.65 -17.49 28.83
N GLU A 11 -11.95 -17.35 28.59
CA GLU A 11 -12.56 -17.70 27.30
C GLU A 11 -11.85 -16.94 26.17
N VAL A 12 -10.81 -17.56 25.62
CA VAL A 12 -9.91 -16.95 24.64
C VAL A 12 -10.60 -16.86 23.27
N GLY A 13 -11.81 -17.42 23.11
CA GLY A 13 -12.53 -17.46 21.83
C GLY A 13 -12.71 -16.08 21.21
N ARG A 14 -13.04 -15.04 22.00
CA ARG A 14 -13.20 -13.68 21.48
C ARG A 14 -11.88 -13.05 21.03
N TRP A 15 -10.80 -13.30 21.76
CA TRP A 15 -9.46 -12.78 21.45
C TRP A 15 -8.80 -13.55 20.32
N ALA A 16 -9.00 -14.87 20.25
CA ALA A 16 -8.57 -15.73 19.15
C ALA A 16 -9.31 -15.35 17.86
N LYS A 17 -10.63 -15.11 17.93
CA LYS A 17 -11.42 -14.63 16.79
C LYS A 17 -10.93 -13.27 16.31
N ARG A 18 -10.69 -12.31 17.20
CA ARG A 18 -10.11 -11.01 16.83
C ARG A 18 -8.69 -11.13 16.26
N ARG A 19 -7.89 -12.07 16.74
CA ARG A 19 -6.51 -12.29 16.24
C ARG A 19 -6.53 -12.85 14.82
N VAL A 20 -7.39 -13.84 14.58
CA VAL A 20 -7.68 -14.36 13.24
C VAL A 20 -8.26 -13.23 12.38
N GLU A 21 -9.34 -12.57 12.78
CA GLU A 21 -9.93 -11.47 11.99
C GLU A 21 -8.93 -10.33 11.68
N ASN A 22 -8.06 -9.95 12.63
CA ASN A 22 -7.04 -8.92 12.43
C ASN A 22 -5.88 -9.33 11.52
N SER A 23 -5.54 -10.62 11.40
CA SER A 23 -4.49 -11.03 10.46
C SER A 23 -4.90 -10.83 8.99
N HIS A 24 -6.19 -10.90 8.69
CA HIS A 24 -6.74 -10.71 7.35
C HIS A 24 -7.00 -9.23 7.00
N LEU A 25 -6.81 -8.30 7.94
CA LEU A 25 -7.17 -6.90 7.75
C LEU A 25 -6.42 -6.21 6.59
N PRO A 26 -5.10 -6.42 6.39
CA PRO A 26 -4.38 -5.89 5.23
C PRO A 26 -4.94 -6.43 3.91
N PHE A 27 -5.29 -7.72 3.88
CA PHE A 27 -5.87 -8.37 2.72
C PHE A 27 -7.27 -7.82 2.40
N ARG A 28 -8.15 -7.69 3.40
CA ARG A 28 -9.49 -7.09 3.27
C ARG A 28 -9.45 -5.65 2.76
N ARG A 29 -8.50 -4.84 3.27
CA ARG A 29 -8.32 -3.44 2.81
C ARG A 29 -7.93 -3.40 1.34
N ARG A 30 -7.03 -4.29 0.92
CA ARG A 30 -6.62 -4.43 -0.48
C ARG A 30 -7.78 -4.90 -1.36
N GLU A 31 -8.50 -5.95 -0.98
CA GLU A 31 -9.67 -6.44 -1.72
C GLU A 31 -10.74 -5.37 -1.92
N ARG A 32 -11.03 -4.57 -0.89
CA ARG A 32 -12.00 -3.47 -1.02
C ARG A 32 -11.55 -2.43 -2.05
N ALA A 33 -10.27 -2.04 -2.03
CA ALA A 33 -9.71 -1.13 -3.03
C ALA A 33 -9.73 -1.75 -4.44
N LEU A 34 -9.44 -3.05 -4.54
CA LEU A 34 -9.48 -3.79 -5.79
C LEU A 34 -10.90 -3.93 -6.36
N ARG A 35 -11.92 -4.04 -5.50
CA ARG A 35 -13.34 -4.15 -5.89
C ARG A 35 -13.88 -2.87 -6.53
N SER A 36 -13.25 -1.72 -6.28
CA SER A 36 -13.67 -0.43 -6.84
C SER A 36 -13.27 -0.24 -8.30
N PHE A 37 -12.41 -1.08 -8.87
CA PHE A 37 -12.03 -0.96 -10.28
C PHE A 37 -13.10 -1.52 -11.22
N ARG A 38 -13.45 -0.75 -12.26
CA ARG A 38 -14.44 -1.14 -13.29
C ARG A 38 -13.96 -2.20 -14.27
N GLN A 39 -12.64 -2.32 -14.47
CA GLN A 39 -12.04 -3.23 -15.47
C GLN A 39 -11.22 -4.30 -14.76
N ILE A 40 -11.26 -5.55 -15.22
CA ILE A 40 -10.52 -6.67 -14.58
C ILE A 40 -9.00 -6.51 -14.71
N LYS A 41 -8.52 -5.88 -15.79
CA LYS A 41 -7.09 -5.72 -16.09
C LYS A 41 -6.38 -4.71 -15.18
N THR A 42 -7.10 -3.76 -14.59
CA THR A 42 -6.51 -2.71 -13.76
C THR A 42 -6.16 -3.18 -12.33
N PRO A 43 -6.99 -3.99 -11.64
CA PRO A 43 -6.63 -4.70 -10.42
C PRO A 43 -5.32 -5.49 -10.50
N GLN A 44 -5.09 -6.21 -11.61
CA GLN A 44 -3.89 -7.03 -11.77
C GLN A 44 -2.62 -6.18 -11.84
N LYS A 45 -2.65 -5.09 -12.62
CA LYS A 45 -1.55 -4.13 -12.68
C LYS A 45 -1.31 -3.43 -11.35
N PHE A 46 -2.37 -3.13 -10.61
CA PHE A 46 -2.26 -2.55 -9.27
C PHE A 46 -1.65 -3.55 -8.28
N ALA A 47 -2.12 -4.80 -8.27
CA ALA A 47 -1.68 -5.82 -7.33
C ALA A 47 -0.19 -6.15 -7.48
N SER A 48 0.35 -6.16 -8.71
CA SER A 48 1.77 -6.45 -8.96
C SER A 48 2.72 -5.40 -8.38
N VAL A 49 2.31 -4.13 -8.34
CA VAL A 49 3.16 -3.03 -7.84
C VAL A 49 2.89 -2.68 -6.36
N HIS A 50 1.67 -2.92 -5.88
CA HIS A 50 1.21 -2.40 -4.58
C HIS A 50 2.07 -2.81 -3.39
N ALA A 51 2.54 -4.07 -3.33
CA ALA A 51 3.39 -4.54 -2.23
C ALA A 51 4.72 -3.78 -2.16
N ASN A 52 5.35 -3.55 -3.31
CA ASN A 52 6.61 -2.80 -3.39
C ASN A 52 6.41 -1.35 -2.90
N VAL A 53 5.35 -0.67 -3.38
CA VAL A 53 5.02 0.69 -2.96
C VAL A 53 4.74 0.76 -1.46
N HIS A 54 3.92 -0.16 -0.94
CA HIS A 54 3.58 -0.20 0.48
C HIS A 54 4.82 -0.38 1.36
N ASN A 55 5.72 -1.29 0.95
CA ASN A 55 6.97 -1.54 1.66
C ASN A 55 7.90 -0.33 1.60
N HIS A 56 7.99 0.37 0.47
CA HIS A 56 8.85 1.56 0.33
C HIS A 56 8.48 2.68 1.32
N PHE A 57 7.19 2.89 1.60
CA PHE A 57 6.72 3.90 2.55
C PHE A 57 6.59 3.40 4.00
N SER A 58 6.52 2.09 4.21
CA SER A 58 6.32 1.48 5.54
C SER A 58 7.56 0.75 6.05
N LEU A 59 8.68 0.89 5.34
CA LEU A 59 9.94 0.25 5.67
C LEU A 59 10.33 0.63 7.11
N GLU A 60 10.67 -0.37 7.90
CA GLU A 60 11.23 -0.20 9.23
C GLU A 60 10.36 0.60 10.22
N ARG A 61 9.06 0.86 10.01
CA ARG A 61 8.20 1.72 10.87
C ARG A 61 8.32 1.52 12.41
N HIS A 62 8.80 0.38 12.86
CA HIS A 62 8.97 0.02 14.27
C HIS A 62 10.38 0.31 14.84
N LEU A 63 11.35 0.67 14.01
CA LEU A 63 12.75 0.91 14.37
C LEU A 63 13.06 2.41 14.59
N PRO A 64 12.70 3.34 13.69
CA PRO A 64 13.02 4.75 13.85
C PRO A 64 12.00 5.45 14.76
N ASP A 65 12.47 6.50 15.42
CA ASP A 65 11.58 7.48 16.04
C ASP A 65 10.67 8.14 14.98
N ARG A 66 9.58 8.76 15.43
CA ARG A 66 8.54 9.30 14.57
C ARG A 66 9.05 10.34 13.57
N GLN A 67 10.04 11.14 13.97
CA GLN A 67 10.58 12.21 13.13
C GLN A 67 11.35 11.68 11.91
N PRO A 68 12.39 10.83 12.06
CA PRO A 68 13.09 10.26 10.92
C PRO A 68 12.18 9.45 9.98
N PHE A 69 11.15 8.77 10.52
CA PHE A 69 10.15 8.10 9.68
C PHE A 69 9.38 9.07 8.76
N LYS A 70 9.01 10.25 9.28
CA LYS A 70 8.34 11.28 8.47
C LYS A 70 9.28 11.84 7.40
N ASP A 71 10.53 12.08 7.74
CA ASP A 71 11.52 12.63 6.82
C ASP A 71 11.79 11.67 5.66
N GLN A 72 11.91 10.37 5.95
CA GLN A 72 12.00 9.32 4.94
C GLN A 72 10.75 9.27 4.05
N GLY A 73 9.56 9.39 4.64
CA GLY A 73 8.29 9.45 3.90
C GLY A 73 8.22 10.64 2.93
N SER A 74 8.64 11.82 3.38
CA SER A 74 8.72 13.04 2.56
C SER A 74 9.74 12.91 1.44
N ALA A 75 10.92 12.34 1.73
CA ALA A 75 11.96 12.11 0.72
C ALA A 75 11.52 11.10 -0.35
N ALA A 76 10.86 10.01 0.07
CA ALA A 76 10.26 9.05 -0.85
C ALA A 76 9.19 9.72 -1.72
N LEU A 77 8.29 10.51 -1.13
CA LEU A 77 7.24 11.22 -1.88
C LEU A 77 7.82 12.19 -2.91
N ALA A 78 8.86 12.95 -2.57
CA ALA A 78 9.52 13.86 -3.50
C ALA A 78 10.12 13.12 -4.70
N LYS A 79 10.78 11.97 -4.48
CA LYS A 79 11.28 11.12 -5.57
C LYS A 79 10.15 10.65 -6.50
N TRP A 80 9.02 10.25 -5.90
CA TRP A 80 7.84 9.82 -6.65
C TRP A 80 7.21 10.94 -7.47
N GLN A 81 7.09 12.14 -6.91
CA GLN A 81 6.59 13.31 -7.64
C GLN A 81 7.50 13.64 -8.84
N ASN A 82 8.83 13.61 -8.66
CA ASN A 82 9.78 13.81 -9.75
C ASN A 82 9.60 12.79 -10.88
N LEU A 83 9.43 11.51 -10.55
CA LEU A 83 9.18 10.45 -11.54
C LEU A 83 7.84 10.65 -12.26
N ALA A 84 6.79 11.02 -11.54
CA ALA A 84 5.46 11.26 -12.09
C ALA A 84 5.45 12.46 -13.06
N SER A 85 6.07 13.58 -12.68
CA SER A 85 6.21 14.76 -13.53
C SER A 85 7.01 14.45 -14.80
N ARG A 86 8.08 13.63 -14.69
CA ARG A 86 8.88 13.22 -15.85
C ARG A 86 8.10 12.30 -16.78
N ALA A 87 7.31 11.37 -16.24
CA ALA A 87 6.44 10.50 -17.01
C ALA A 87 5.31 11.27 -17.72
N ALA A 88 4.74 12.29 -17.08
CA ALA A 88 3.75 13.18 -17.69
C ALA A 88 4.33 13.93 -18.90
N SER A 89 5.54 14.48 -18.77
CA SER A 89 6.27 15.13 -19.88
C SER A 89 6.58 14.19 -21.06
N VAL A 90 6.86 12.90 -20.79
CA VAL A 90 7.05 11.91 -21.86
C VAL A 90 5.74 11.58 -22.57
N LYS A 91 4.63 11.58 -21.85
CA LYS A 91 3.30 11.30 -22.40
C LYS A 91 2.86 12.43 -23.34
N ASP A 92 3.06 13.69 -22.95
CA ASP A 92 2.82 14.86 -23.80
C ASP A 92 3.58 14.80 -25.12
N ARG A 93 4.86 14.38 -25.07
CA ARG A 93 5.66 14.21 -26.30
C ARG A 93 5.11 13.15 -27.24
N ARG A 94 4.57 12.04 -26.73
CA ARG A 94 3.96 11.00 -27.57
C ARG A 94 2.65 11.48 -28.21
N THR A 95 1.83 12.25 -27.50
CA THR A 95 0.61 12.85 -28.06
C THR A 95 0.97 13.88 -29.16
N SER A 96 1.98 14.72 -28.94
CA SER A 96 2.44 15.73 -29.91
C SER A 96 3.11 15.17 -31.17
N CYS A 97 3.56 13.91 -31.13
CA CYS A 97 4.12 13.21 -32.29
C CYS A 97 3.01 12.55 -33.13
N GLY A 98 1.92 12.08 -32.49
CA GLY A 98 0.77 11.49 -33.17
C GLY A 98 -0.11 12.51 -33.90
N GLU A 99 -0.23 13.74 -33.40
CA GLU A 99 -1.01 14.81 -34.06
C GLU A 99 -0.32 15.39 -35.31
N ARG A 100 0.99 15.15 -35.49
CA ARG A 100 1.76 15.67 -36.63
C ARG A 100 1.67 14.82 -37.90
N PHE A 101 1.05 13.63 -37.81
CA PHE A 101 0.84 12.70 -38.94
C PHE A 101 -0.62 12.63 -39.40
N ALA A 102 -1.50 13.52 -38.92
CA ALA A 102 -2.92 13.54 -39.24
C ALA A 102 -3.35 14.76 -40.09
N LEU A 103 -2.38 15.51 -40.65
CA LEU A 103 -2.60 16.70 -41.47
C LEU A 103 -2.00 16.59 -42.89
N ASP A 104 -1.74 15.37 -43.37
CA ASP A 104 -1.47 15.06 -44.79
C ASP A 104 -2.46 14.01 -45.30
#